data_AF-A0A2H5YRQ9-F1
#
_entry.id   AF-A0A2H5YRQ9-F1
#
_cell.length_a   1.000
_cell.length_b   1.000
_cell.length_c   1.000
_cell.angle_alpha   90.00
_cell.angle_beta   90.00
_cell.angle_gamma   90.00
#
_symmetry.space_group_name_H-M   'P 1'
#
loop_
_entity.id
_entity.type
_entity.pdbx_description
1 polymer ?
#
loop_
_entity_poly.entity_id
_entity_poly.type
_entity_poly.pdbx_seq_one_letter_code
_entity_poly.pdbx_strand_id
1 'polypeptide(L)'
;MRDGVTCINAIDVLRSLRDGLEQHTSITREERERLLNLIAEARREYDEMAKREVQRAFVYSFEESARTLLNNYLDNVEAYCNKTKVIDPITEEEMEPDERLMRSIEEQIGITENTKRQFREEILIKISSLARRGQKFDYTSHDRLREAIEKKLFADLRDVVKITTSTKTPDADQLRRINEVIDRLVQQHGYCPVCANELLKYVGALLNR
;
A
#
# COMPACT_ATOMS: atom_id res chain seq x y z
N MET A 1 -18.18 -26.83 -8.49
CA MET A 1 -17.33 -25.79 -9.13
C MET A 1 -18.04 -25.31 -10.37
N ARG A 2 -18.01 -24.01 -10.69
CA ARG A 2 -18.48 -23.54 -12.01
C ARG A 2 -17.58 -24.16 -13.08
N ASP A 3 -18.14 -24.54 -14.22
CA ASP A 3 -17.34 -25.08 -15.33
C ASP A 3 -16.24 -24.09 -15.73
N GLY A 4 -14.98 -24.56 -15.76
CA GLY A 4 -13.80 -23.78 -16.09
C GLY A 4 -13.02 -23.16 -14.92
N VAL A 5 -13.45 -23.36 -13.66
CA VAL A 5 -12.72 -22.84 -12.49
C VAL A 5 -11.67 -23.84 -12.02
N THR A 6 -10.39 -23.51 -12.24
CA THR A 6 -9.25 -24.38 -11.90
C THR A 6 -8.80 -24.25 -10.43
N CYS A 7 -9.11 -23.12 -9.77
CA CYS A 7 -8.72 -22.85 -8.39
C CYS A 7 -9.86 -22.15 -7.63
N ILE A 8 -9.93 -22.35 -6.31
CA ILE A 8 -10.88 -21.64 -5.45
C ILE A 8 -10.13 -20.47 -4.80
N ASN A 9 -10.59 -19.25 -5.05
CA ASN A 9 -10.05 -18.03 -4.43
C ASN A 9 -10.97 -17.53 -3.30
N ALA A 10 -10.47 -16.60 -2.48
CA ALA A 10 -11.21 -16.05 -1.35
C ALA A 10 -12.52 -15.32 -1.75
N ILE A 11 -12.55 -14.72 -2.94
CA ILE A 11 -13.73 -13.99 -3.45
C ILE A 11 -14.85 -14.98 -3.77
N ASP A 12 -14.51 -16.12 -4.37
CA ASP A 12 -15.47 -17.17 -4.69
C ASP A 12 -16.03 -17.81 -3.42
N VAL A 13 -15.22 -17.96 -2.37
CA VAL A 13 -15.69 -18.39 -1.05
C VAL A 13 -16.65 -17.35 -0.45
N LEU A 14 -16.26 -16.08 -0.36
CA LEU A 14 -17.10 -15.01 0.20
C LEU A 14 -18.43 -14.85 -0.57
N ARG A 15 -18.38 -14.97 -1.90
CA ARG A 15 -19.57 -14.96 -2.76
C ARG A 15 -20.47 -16.16 -2.48
N SER A 16 -19.88 -17.36 -2.41
CA SER A 16 -20.64 -18.59 -2.15
C SER A 16 -21.28 -18.60 -0.77
N LEU A 17 -20.60 -18.06 0.26
CA LEU A 17 -21.15 -17.90 1.60
C LEU A 17 -22.37 -16.98 1.60
N ARG A 18 -22.26 -15.81 0.94
CA ARG A 18 -23.38 -14.88 0.80
C ARG A 18 -24.57 -15.52 0.09
N ASP A 19 -24.33 -16.11 -1.09
CA ASP A 19 -25.38 -16.70 -1.92
C ASP A 19 -26.04 -17.91 -1.21
N GLY A 20 -25.27 -18.70 -0.46
CA GLY A 20 -25.77 -19.83 0.33
C GLY A 20 -26.63 -19.41 1.52
N LEU A 21 -26.27 -18.32 2.21
CA LEU A 21 -27.09 -17.75 3.28
C LEU A 21 -28.42 -17.22 2.76
N GLU A 22 -28.47 -16.73 1.52
CA GLU A 22 -29.72 -16.27 0.91
C GLU A 22 -30.75 -17.40 0.78
N GLN A 23 -30.30 -18.63 0.53
CA GLN A 23 -31.15 -19.79 0.27
C GLN A 23 -31.55 -20.57 1.53
N HIS A 24 -30.99 -20.24 2.70
CA HIS A 24 -31.19 -21.02 3.92
C HIS A 24 -32.49 -20.66 4.65
N THR A 25 -33.45 -21.60 4.71
CA THR A 25 -34.80 -21.37 5.25
C THR A 25 -34.89 -21.35 6.78
N SER A 26 -33.92 -21.95 7.49
CA SER A 26 -33.95 -22.05 8.97
C SER A 26 -33.30 -20.87 9.71
N ILE A 27 -32.79 -19.86 8.99
CA ILE A 27 -32.14 -18.68 9.60
C ILE A 27 -33.15 -17.55 9.70
N THR A 28 -33.27 -16.96 10.88
CA THR A 28 -34.14 -15.79 11.09
C THR A 28 -33.64 -14.59 10.29
N ARG A 29 -34.53 -13.65 9.99
CA ARG A 29 -34.15 -12.43 9.27
C ARG A 29 -33.03 -11.65 9.97
N GLU A 30 -33.12 -11.52 11.30
CA GLU A 30 -32.13 -10.80 12.12
C GLU A 30 -30.75 -11.46 12.06
N GLU A 31 -30.68 -12.79 12.22
CA GLU A 31 -29.40 -13.51 12.15
C GLU A 31 -28.81 -13.47 10.74
N ARG A 32 -29.65 -13.51 9.70
CA ARG A 32 -29.21 -13.32 8.32
C ARG A 32 -28.59 -11.95 8.09
N GLU A 33 -29.25 -10.88 8.53
CA GLU A 33 -28.72 -9.51 8.42
C GLU A 33 -27.38 -9.38 9.16
N ARG A 34 -27.27 -9.96 10.35
CA ARG A 34 -26.00 -10.03 11.10
C ARG A 34 -24.89 -10.75 10.33
N LEU A 35 -25.17 -11.94 9.79
CA LEU A 35 -24.18 -12.73 9.03
C LEU A 35 -23.74 -12.02 7.74
N LEU A 36 -24.67 -11.38 7.03
CA LEU A 36 -24.35 -10.60 5.83
C LEU A 36 -23.44 -9.41 6.16
N ASN A 37 -23.66 -8.74 7.31
CA ASN A 37 -22.79 -7.67 7.78
C ASN A 37 -21.37 -8.17 8.06
N LEU A 38 -21.23 -9.33 8.72
CA LEU A 38 -19.92 -9.96 8.96
C LEU A 38 -19.20 -10.32 7.67
N ILE A 39 -19.92 -10.87 6.68
CA ILE A 39 -19.34 -11.17 5.35
C ILE A 39 -18.89 -9.87 4.65
N ALA A 40 -19.68 -8.80 4.76
CA ALA A 40 -19.33 -7.51 4.17
C ALA A 40 -18.10 -6.87 4.85
N GLU A 41 -17.92 -7.07 6.15
CA GLU A 41 -16.73 -6.65 6.88
C GLU A 41 -15.50 -7.47 6.50
N ALA A 42 -15.59 -8.80 6.49
CA ALA A 42 -14.52 -9.69 6.04
C ALA A 42 -14.11 -9.39 4.58
N ARG A 43 -15.07 -9.06 3.72
CA ARG A 43 -14.80 -8.64 2.34
C ARG A 43 -14.04 -7.30 2.28
N ARG A 44 -14.40 -6.32 3.11
CA ARG A 44 -13.67 -5.05 3.19
C ARG A 44 -12.23 -5.26 3.65
N GLU A 45 -12.00 -6.10 4.66
CA GLU A 45 -10.65 -6.44 5.11
C GLU A 45 -9.84 -7.15 4.03
N TYR A 46 -10.45 -8.11 3.33
CA TYR A 46 -9.83 -8.79 2.21
C TYR A 46 -9.48 -7.83 1.07
N ASP A 47 -10.37 -6.89 0.73
CA ASP A 47 -10.13 -5.90 -0.31
C ASP A 47 -8.90 -5.04 0.01
N GLU A 48 -8.73 -4.62 1.27
CA GLU A 48 -7.57 -3.85 1.71
C GLU A 48 -6.28 -4.69 1.74
N MET A 49 -6.37 -5.95 2.18
CA MET A 49 -5.24 -6.89 2.14
C MET A 49 -4.78 -7.13 0.69
N ALA A 50 -5.71 -7.46 -0.21
CA ALA A 50 -5.44 -7.73 -1.62
C ALA A 50 -4.80 -6.53 -2.32
N LYS A 51 -5.33 -5.30 -2.08
CA LYS A 51 -4.73 -4.07 -2.62
C LYS A 51 -3.28 -3.91 -2.17
N ARG A 52 -3.00 -4.08 -0.88
CA ARG A 52 -1.65 -3.94 -0.31
C ARG A 52 -0.67 -4.95 -0.91
N GLU A 53 -1.06 -6.22 -1.00
CA GLU A 53 -0.20 -7.27 -1.56
C GLU A 53 0.10 -7.03 -3.04
N VAL A 54 -0.92 -6.73 -3.84
CA VAL A 54 -0.73 -6.43 -5.26
C VAL A 54 0.11 -5.17 -5.43
N GLN A 55 -0.21 -4.06 -4.77
CA GLN A 55 0.55 -2.81 -4.89
C GLN A 55 2.01 -2.99 -4.47
N ARG A 56 2.29 -3.79 -3.43
CA ARG A 56 3.65 -4.15 -3.01
C ARG A 56 4.36 -4.98 -4.08
N ALA A 57 3.67 -5.96 -4.68
CA ALA A 57 4.22 -6.77 -5.76
C ALA A 57 4.54 -5.96 -7.03
N PHE A 58 3.97 -4.77 -7.23
CA PHE A 58 4.36 -3.86 -8.33
C PHE A 58 5.72 -3.19 -8.14
N VAL A 59 6.33 -3.28 -6.95
CA VAL A 59 7.62 -2.68 -6.63
C VAL A 59 8.70 -3.75 -6.59
N TYR A 60 9.71 -3.62 -7.45
CA TYR A 60 10.83 -4.59 -7.53
C TYR A 60 11.58 -4.71 -6.21
N SER A 61 11.77 -3.60 -5.49
CA SER A 61 12.32 -3.56 -4.14
C SER A 61 11.55 -2.56 -3.28
N PHE A 62 10.43 -3.01 -2.71
CA PHE A 62 9.58 -2.16 -1.88
C PHE A 62 10.35 -1.54 -0.72
N GLU A 63 11.18 -2.34 -0.04
CA GLU A 63 11.98 -1.86 1.09
C GLU A 63 12.97 -0.77 0.69
N GLU A 64 13.62 -0.91 -0.46
CA GLU A 64 14.59 0.08 -0.92
C GLU A 64 13.91 1.39 -1.34
N SER A 65 12.77 1.30 -2.04
CA SER A 65 11.95 2.47 -2.36
C SER A 65 11.44 3.17 -1.10
N ALA A 66 11.00 2.42 -0.09
CA ALA A 66 10.55 2.95 1.18
C ALA A 66 11.68 3.62 1.97
N ARG A 67 12.87 3.01 2.01
CA ARG A 67 14.07 3.61 2.62
C ARG A 67 14.50 4.89 1.93
N THR A 68 14.49 4.90 0.59
CA THR A 68 14.84 6.10 -0.19
C THR A 68 13.87 7.24 0.11
N LEU A 69 12.55 6.97 0.08
CA LEU A 69 11.54 7.98 0.39
C LEU A 69 11.62 8.46 1.85
N LEU A 70 11.89 7.54 2.79
CA LEU A 70 12.09 7.87 4.19
C LEU A 70 13.31 8.78 4.37
N ASN A 71 14.48 8.41 3.85
CA ASN A 71 15.70 9.21 4.03
C ASN A 71 15.50 10.63 3.47
N ASN A 72 14.93 10.74 2.27
CA ASN A 72 14.60 12.03 1.68
C ASN A 72 13.63 12.84 2.59
N TYR A 73 12.63 12.19 3.18
CA TYR A 73 11.77 12.84 4.17
C TYR A 73 12.55 13.32 5.41
N LEU A 74 13.42 12.50 5.98
CA LEU A 74 14.20 12.84 7.17
C LEU A 74 15.13 14.04 6.91
N ASP A 75 15.82 14.05 5.77
CA ASP A 75 16.73 15.15 5.37
C ASP A 75 15.98 16.49 5.29
N ASN A 76 14.79 16.47 4.66
CA ASN A 76 13.94 17.66 4.56
C ASN A 76 13.35 18.10 5.91
N VAL A 77 13.00 17.16 6.79
CA VAL A 77 12.51 17.45 8.15
C VAL A 77 13.60 18.10 9.00
N GLU A 78 14.82 17.57 8.95
CA GLU A 78 15.95 18.13 9.67
C GLU A 78 16.24 19.56 9.20
N ALA A 79 16.30 19.77 7.88
CA ALA A 79 16.49 21.09 7.29
C ALA A 79 15.37 22.08 7.68
N TYR A 80 14.11 21.65 7.61
CA TYR A 80 12.96 22.47 7.98
C TYR A 80 12.99 22.90 9.45
N CYS A 81 13.24 21.98 10.36
CA CYS A 81 13.25 22.26 11.80
C CYS A 81 14.47 23.11 12.21
N ASN A 82 15.63 22.87 11.60
CA ASN A 82 16.87 23.60 11.90
C ASN A 82 16.99 24.92 11.13
N LYS A 83 16.08 25.21 10.18
CA LYS A 83 16.15 26.34 9.25
C LYS A 83 17.45 26.35 8.45
N THR A 84 17.88 25.16 8.05
CA THR A 84 19.03 24.95 7.16
C THR A 84 18.53 24.51 5.78
N LYS A 85 19.45 24.49 4.83
CA LYS A 85 19.16 23.99 3.48
C LYS A 85 19.48 22.50 3.37
N VAL A 86 18.87 21.85 2.39
CA VAL A 86 19.21 20.48 1.97
C VAL A 86 20.20 20.59 0.82
N ILE A 87 21.19 19.70 0.76
CA ILE A 87 22.12 19.62 -0.38
C ILE A 87 21.61 18.54 -1.33
N ASP A 88 21.37 18.91 -2.59
CA ASP A 88 21.02 17.93 -3.61
C ASP A 88 22.22 17.00 -3.86
N PRO A 89 22.05 15.67 -3.79
CA PRO A 89 23.17 14.72 -3.92
C PRO A 89 23.76 14.63 -5.33
N ILE A 90 23.09 15.20 -6.34
CA ILE A 90 23.51 15.18 -7.75
C ILE A 90 24.11 16.53 -8.15
N THR A 91 23.44 17.64 -7.84
CA THR A 91 23.88 18.97 -8.25
C THR A 91 24.80 19.64 -7.24
N GLU A 92 24.87 19.12 -6.00
CA GLU A 92 25.55 19.73 -4.84
C GLU A 92 25.04 21.14 -4.50
N GLU A 93 23.88 21.54 -5.05
CA GLU A 93 23.29 22.85 -4.79
C GLU A 93 22.52 22.86 -3.48
N GLU A 94 22.58 23.98 -2.77
CA GLU A 94 21.78 24.18 -1.57
C GLU A 94 20.34 24.57 -1.94
N MET A 95 19.38 23.75 -1.51
CA MET A 95 17.96 23.93 -1.75
C MET A 95 17.20 24.15 -0.44
N GLU A 96 16.11 24.92 -0.52
CA GLU A 96 15.15 24.98 0.60
C GLU A 96 14.48 23.62 0.79
N PRO A 97 14.12 23.25 2.04
CA PRO A 97 13.45 21.98 2.32
C PRO A 97 12.14 21.86 1.52
N ASP A 98 11.94 20.71 0.87
CA ASP A 98 10.77 20.42 0.05
C ASP A 98 9.55 20.13 0.95
N GLU A 99 8.86 21.21 1.31
CA GLU A 99 7.60 21.11 2.04
C GLU A 99 6.52 20.35 1.28
N ARG A 100 6.51 20.37 -0.06
CA ARG A 100 5.50 19.66 -0.84
C ARG A 100 5.69 18.15 -0.70
N LEU A 101 6.92 17.67 -0.78
CA LEU A 101 7.26 16.27 -0.53
C LEU A 101 6.83 15.87 0.88
N MET A 102 7.25 16.61 1.91
CA MET A 102 6.92 16.31 3.29
C MET A 102 5.40 16.27 3.53
N ARG A 103 4.66 17.26 3.02
CA ARG A 103 3.19 17.30 3.11
C ARG A 103 2.56 16.11 2.42
N SER A 104 3.03 15.73 1.24
CA SER A 104 2.47 14.60 0.47
C SER A 104 2.55 13.25 1.21
N ILE A 105 3.53 13.10 2.12
CA ILE A 105 3.70 11.94 3.00
C ILE A 105 2.84 12.10 4.27
N GLU A 106 2.98 13.24 4.95
CA GLU A 106 2.28 13.56 6.21
C GLU A 106 0.75 13.46 6.09
N GLU A 107 0.20 13.90 4.96
CA GLU A 107 -1.25 13.87 4.70
C GLU A 107 -1.81 12.45 4.58
N GLN A 108 -0.98 11.45 4.22
CA GLN A 108 -1.41 10.05 4.13
C GLN A 108 -1.88 9.47 5.46
N ILE A 109 -1.43 10.05 6.57
CA ILE A 109 -1.80 9.68 7.94
C ILE A 109 -2.58 10.80 8.64
N GLY A 110 -3.16 11.73 7.86
CA GLY A 110 -4.06 12.76 8.36
C GLY A 110 -3.38 13.90 9.14
N ILE A 111 -2.07 14.12 8.97
CA ILE A 111 -1.39 15.27 9.57
C ILE A 111 -1.84 16.54 8.85
N THR A 112 -2.53 17.40 9.58
CA THR A 112 -3.05 18.67 9.06
C THR A 112 -1.94 19.72 8.98
N GLU A 113 -2.17 20.77 8.20
CA GLU A 113 -1.24 21.90 8.07
C GLU A 113 -0.86 22.50 9.44
N ASN A 114 -1.84 22.59 10.36
CA ASN A 114 -1.63 23.14 11.71
C ASN A 114 -0.76 22.22 12.60
N THR A 115 -0.73 20.92 12.33
CA THR A 115 0.00 19.93 13.14
C THR A 115 1.29 19.45 12.47
N LYS A 116 1.59 19.89 11.24
CA LYS A 116 2.79 19.50 10.49
C LYS A 116 4.07 19.76 11.27
N ARG A 117 4.18 20.94 11.87
CA ARG A 117 5.39 21.35 12.59
C ARG A 117 5.62 20.47 13.83
N GLN A 118 4.56 20.19 14.58
CA GLN A 118 4.63 19.33 15.76
C GLN A 118 5.08 17.91 15.39
N PHE A 119 4.54 17.36 14.30
CA PHE A 119 4.92 16.04 13.81
C PHE A 119 6.39 16.00 13.37
N ARG A 120 6.86 17.00 12.61
CA ARG A 120 8.26 17.11 12.18
C ARG A 120 9.22 17.21 13.36
N GLU A 121 8.88 18.02 14.36
CA GLU A 121 9.66 18.16 15.60
C GLU A 121 9.71 16.84 16.39
N GLU A 122 8.60 16.10 16.48
CA GLU A 122 8.56 14.76 17.09
C GLU A 122 9.54 13.79 16.39
N ILE A 123 9.54 13.77 15.06
CA ILE A 123 10.47 12.95 14.26
C ILE A 123 11.91 13.38 14.53
N LEU A 124 12.23 14.67 14.51
CA LEU A 124 13.59 15.16 14.76
C LEU A 124 14.10 14.79 16.17
N ILE A 125 13.24 14.86 17.19
CA ILE A 125 13.56 14.45 18.56
C ILE A 125 13.92 12.95 18.59
N LYS A 126 13.15 12.11 17.87
CA LYS A 126 13.40 10.67 17.79
C LYS A 126 14.71 10.36 17.08
N ILE A 127 15.01 11.01 15.95
CA ILE A 127 16.30 10.91 15.24
C ILE A 127 17.44 11.24 16.21
N SER A 128 17.36 12.40 16.87
CA SER A 128 18.37 12.86 17.82
C SER A 128 18.57 11.89 18.99
N SER A 129 17.50 11.27 19.48
CA SER A 129 17.56 10.28 20.55
C SER A 129 18.30 9.00 20.14
N LEU A 130 18.05 8.52 18.91
CA LEU A 130 18.74 7.35 18.35
C LEU A 130 20.22 7.66 18.06
N ALA A 131 20.50 8.82 17.46
CA ALA A 131 21.86 9.25 17.13
C ALA A 131 22.76 9.34 18.37
N ARG A 132 22.25 9.86 19.50
CA ARG A 132 22.97 9.88 20.79
C ARG A 132 23.35 8.49 21.32
N ARG A 133 22.66 7.44 20.87
CA ARG A 133 22.95 6.03 21.21
C ARG A 133 23.78 5.32 20.14
N GLY A 134 24.27 6.04 19.12
CA GLY A 134 24.96 5.47 17.97
C GLY A 134 24.05 4.64 17.06
N GLN A 135 22.73 4.81 17.15
CA GLN A 135 21.75 4.11 16.33
C GLN A 135 21.24 5.00 15.20
N LYS A 136 20.94 4.40 14.05
CA LYS A 136 20.32 5.09 12.92
C LYS A 136 18.79 5.01 13.00
N PHE A 137 18.12 6.02 12.48
CA PHE A 137 16.68 5.97 12.26
C PHE A 137 16.40 5.07 11.05
N ASP A 138 15.90 3.87 11.30
CA ASP A 138 15.46 2.93 10.27
C ASP A 138 13.95 3.07 9.99
N TYR A 139 13.50 2.51 8.87
CA TYR A 139 12.10 2.43 8.43
C TYR A 139 11.14 1.85 9.47
N THR A 140 11.64 0.99 10.35
CA THR A 140 10.86 0.39 11.44
C THR A 140 10.83 1.23 12.72
N SER A 141 11.55 2.36 12.78
CA SER A 141 11.76 3.13 14.02
C SER A 141 10.54 3.93 14.50
N HIS A 142 9.56 4.13 13.61
CA HIS A 142 8.37 4.92 13.90
C HIS A 142 7.17 4.43 13.09
N ASP A 143 6.18 3.82 13.76
CA ASP A 143 5.05 3.16 13.10
C ASP A 143 4.20 4.12 12.24
N ARG A 144 3.88 5.32 12.74
CA ARG A 144 3.08 6.28 11.95
C ARG A 144 3.81 6.76 10.68
N LEU A 145 5.11 7.08 10.79
CA LEU A 145 5.90 7.49 9.63
C LEU A 145 6.07 6.33 8.64
N ARG A 146 6.30 5.10 9.14
CA ARG A 146 6.30 3.89 8.31
C ARG A 146 5.01 3.79 7.51
N GLU A 147 3.86 3.89 8.17
CA GLU A 147 2.54 3.85 7.52
C GLU A 147 2.37 4.97 6.48
N ALA A 148 2.84 6.19 6.79
CA ALA A 148 2.77 7.32 5.87
C ALA A 148 3.58 7.07 4.58
N ILE A 149 4.79 6.52 4.71
CA ILE A 149 5.65 6.15 3.59
C ILE A 149 5.02 5.04 2.75
N GLU A 150 4.47 3.99 3.38
CA GLU A 150 3.76 2.91 2.64
C GLU A 150 2.58 3.45 1.86
N LYS A 151 1.73 4.23 2.50
CA LYS A 151 0.55 4.82 1.87
C LYS A 151 0.93 5.76 0.73
N LYS A 152 2.00 6.56 0.89
CA LYS A 152 2.51 7.43 -0.18
C LYS A 152 2.97 6.61 -1.39
N LEU A 153 3.78 5.58 -1.18
CA LEU A 153 4.23 4.70 -2.27
C LEU A 153 3.04 4.02 -2.97
N PHE A 154 2.07 3.52 -2.21
CA PHE A 154 0.87 2.91 -2.77
C PHE A 154 -0.01 3.90 -3.54
N ALA A 155 -0.12 5.15 -3.06
CA ALA A 155 -0.83 6.22 -3.75
C ALA A 155 -0.17 6.54 -5.10
N ASP A 156 1.15 6.64 -5.13
CA ASP A 156 1.91 6.93 -6.36
C ASP A 156 1.84 5.78 -7.38
N LEU A 157 1.76 4.53 -6.90
CA LEU A 157 1.61 3.35 -7.74
C LEU A 157 0.18 3.12 -8.24
N ARG A 158 -0.82 3.76 -7.64
CA ARG A 158 -2.23 3.49 -7.93
C ARG A 158 -2.53 3.56 -9.42
N ASP A 159 -2.09 4.63 -10.09
CA ASP A 159 -2.40 4.86 -11.50
C ASP A 159 -1.63 3.89 -12.41
N VAL A 160 -0.41 3.52 -12.01
CA VAL A 160 0.38 2.48 -12.69
C VAL A 160 -0.32 1.12 -12.64
N VAL A 161 -0.85 0.74 -11.47
CA VAL A 161 -1.61 -0.51 -11.32
C VAL A 161 -2.89 -0.47 -12.17
N LYS A 162 -3.64 0.64 -12.13
CA LYS A 162 -4.83 0.82 -12.97
C LYS A 162 -4.51 0.66 -14.45
N ILE A 163 -3.50 1.37 -14.96
CA ILE A 163 -3.10 1.33 -16.36
C ILE A 163 -2.70 -0.09 -16.76
N THR A 164 -1.87 -0.75 -15.95
CA THR A 164 -1.36 -2.10 -16.23
C THR A 164 -2.47 -3.16 -16.21
N THR A 165 -3.53 -2.97 -15.43
CA THR A 165 -4.62 -3.95 -15.26
C THR A 165 -5.86 -3.69 -16.12
N SER A 166 -5.96 -2.53 -16.78
CA SER A 166 -7.18 -2.13 -17.50
C SER A 166 -7.24 -2.56 -18.96
N THR A 167 -6.12 -2.94 -19.57
CA THR A 167 -6.05 -3.27 -21.00
C THR A 167 -6.45 -4.73 -21.26
N LYS A 168 -7.46 -4.93 -22.13
CA LYS A 168 -7.86 -6.28 -22.60
C LYS A 168 -6.74 -6.96 -23.40
N THR A 169 -5.93 -6.16 -24.10
CA THR A 169 -4.77 -6.60 -24.87
C THR A 169 -3.57 -5.78 -24.39
N PRO A 170 -2.87 -6.23 -23.33
CA PRO A 170 -1.69 -5.55 -22.83
C PRO A 170 -0.55 -5.55 -23.87
N ASP A 171 0.22 -4.46 -23.92
CA ASP A 171 1.44 -4.40 -24.72
C ASP A 171 2.58 -5.26 -24.10
N ALA A 172 3.72 -5.33 -24.78
CA ALA A 172 4.85 -6.17 -24.35
C ALA A 172 5.42 -5.76 -22.98
N ASP A 173 5.42 -4.46 -22.65
CA ASP A 173 5.94 -3.97 -21.36
C ASP A 173 4.92 -4.22 -20.24
N GLN A 174 3.63 -4.00 -20.51
CA GLN A 174 2.54 -4.35 -19.60
C GLN A 174 2.53 -5.85 -19.29
N LEU A 175 2.64 -6.71 -20.31
CA LEU A 175 2.72 -8.16 -20.15
C LEU A 175 3.91 -8.57 -19.29
N ARG A 176 5.10 -8.01 -19.56
CA ARG A 176 6.29 -8.26 -18.75
C ARG A 176 6.04 -7.91 -17.29
N ARG A 177 5.49 -6.73 -17.03
CA ARG A 177 5.19 -6.25 -15.67
C ARG A 177 4.13 -7.10 -14.96
N ILE A 178 3.09 -7.53 -15.67
CA ILE A 178 2.07 -8.45 -15.15
C ILE A 178 2.72 -9.76 -14.70
N ASN A 179 3.59 -10.34 -15.54
CA ASN A 179 4.28 -11.59 -15.22
C ASN A 179 5.20 -11.43 -14.00
N GLU A 180 5.98 -10.34 -13.92
CA GLU A 180 6.81 -10.05 -12.75
C GLU A 180 6.01 -9.92 -11.45
N VAL A 181 4.84 -9.27 -11.51
CA VAL A 181 3.93 -9.13 -10.36
C VAL A 181 3.39 -10.48 -9.94
N ILE A 182 2.95 -11.31 -10.89
CA ILE A 182 2.47 -12.67 -10.63
C ILE A 182 3.57 -13.50 -9.97
N ASP A 183 4.80 -13.47 -10.51
CA ASP A 183 5.93 -14.22 -9.98
C ASP A 183 6.24 -13.80 -8.53
N ARG A 184 6.20 -12.50 -8.21
CA ARG A 184 6.37 -12.02 -6.83
C ARG A 184 5.25 -12.47 -5.90
N LEU A 185 3.99 -12.42 -6.34
CA LEU A 185 2.86 -12.94 -5.56
C LEU A 185 3.01 -14.44 -5.27
N VAL A 186 3.48 -15.22 -6.25
CA VAL A 186 3.76 -16.65 -6.07
C VAL A 186 4.89 -16.87 -5.08
N GLN A 187 6.03 -16.18 -5.25
CA GLN A 187 7.24 -16.40 -4.45
C GLN A 187 7.13 -15.87 -3.02
N GLN A 188 6.51 -14.71 -2.82
CA GLN A 188 6.50 -14.01 -1.53
C GLN A 188 5.22 -14.28 -0.71
N HIS A 189 4.09 -14.55 -1.37
CA HIS A 189 2.79 -14.73 -0.72
C HIS A 189 2.21 -16.14 -0.90
N GLY A 190 2.88 -17.02 -1.65
CA GLY A 190 2.49 -18.43 -1.78
C GLY A 190 1.26 -18.66 -2.67
N TYR A 191 0.86 -17.69 -3.48
CA TYR A 191 -0.21 -17.88 -4.46
C TYR A 191 0.21 -18.89 -5.54
N CYS A 192 -0.76 -19.60 -6.14
CA CYS A 192 -0.51 -20.25 -7.42
C CYS A 192 -0.65 -19.23 -8.57
N PRO A 193 -0.09 -19.48 -9.76
CA PRO A 193 -0.13 -18.52 -10.88
C PRO A 193 -1.55 -18.11 -11.30
N VAL A 194 -2.51 -19.04 -11.20
CA VAL A 194 -3.92 -18.77 -11.51
C VAL A 194 -4.52 -17.80 -10.50
N CYS A 195 -4.39 -18.08 -9.21
CA CYS A 195 -4.90 -17.21 -8.14
C CYS A 195 -4.22 -15.84 -8.13
N ALA A 196 -2.92 -15.76 -8.40
CA ALA A 196 -2.19 -14.49 -8.48
C ALA A 196 -2.71 -13.61 -9.63
N ASN A 197 -2.97 -14.20 -10.81
CA ASN A 197 -3.55 -13.49 -11.94
C ASN A 197 -4.99 -13.02 -11.66
N GLU A 198 -5.81 -13.84 -11.01
CA GLU A 198 -7.15 -13.46 -10.58
C GLU A 198 -7.14 -12.34 -9.54
N LEU A 199 -6.24 -12.41 -8.56
CA LEU A 199 -6.04 -11.37 -7.56
C LEU A 199 -5.67 -10.04 -8.21
N LEU A 200 -4.72 -10.06 -9.16
CA LEU A 200 -4.30 -8.88 -9.91
C LEU A 200 -5.47 -8.23 -10.67
N LYS A 201 -6.27 -9.04 -11.38
CA LYS A 201 -7.48 -8.56 -12.08
C LYS A 201 -8.52 -7.99 -11.12
N TYR A 202 -8.72 -8.66 -9.98
CA TYR A 202 -9.65 -8.21 -8.95
C TYR A 202 -9.27 -6.84 -8.39
N VAL A 203 -7.99 -6.67 -8.02
CA VAL A 203 -7.48 -5.40 -7.52
C VAL A 203 -7.56 -4.32 -8.60
N GLY A 204 -7.23 -4.63 -9.86
CA GLY A 204 -7.43 -3.71 -10.98
C GLY A 204 -8.87 -3.21 -11.07
N ALA A 205 -9.85 -4.11 -10.95
CA ALA A 205 -11.27 -3.76 -10.94
C ALA A 205 -11.68 -2.95 -9.70
N LEU A 206 -11.10 -3.21 -8.52
CA LEU A 206 -11.34 -2.42 -7.30
C LEU A 206 -10.81 -0.99 -7.42
N LEU A 207 -9.66 -0.81 -8.05
CA LEU A 207 -9.05 0.51 -8.23
C LEU A 207 -9.75 1.33 -9.32
N ASN A 208 -10.40 0.67 -10.28
CA ASN A 208 -11.16 1.34 -11.34
C ASN A 208 -12.58 1.78 -10.95
N ARG A 209 -13.03 1.44 -9.73
CA ARG A 209 -14.28 1.96 -9.14
C ARG A 209 -14.04 3.28 -8.43
#